data_AF-A0A6M4ITB5-F1
#
_entry.id   AF-A0A6M4ITB5-F1
#
_cell.length_a   1.000
_cell.length_b   1.000
_cell.length_c   1.000
_cell.angle_alpha   90.00
_cell.angle_beta   90.00
_cell.angle_gamma   90.00
#
_symmetry.space_group_name_H-M   'P 1'
#
loop_
_entity.id
_entity.type
_entity.pdbx_description
1 polymer ?
#
loop_
_entity_poly.entity_id
_entity_poly.type
_entity_poly.pdbx_seq_one_letter_code
_entity_poly.pdbx_strand_id
1 'polypeptide(L)'
;MRPFLLVAGVLAVAAATACGDERSITTEPVGALGFGTNFLRTSTNLPRGTVTYPVAIVASATPATDSVIITLAGLDTLTTGSYTVWFANDSATKFAPATALNIVATRRDSSLNAAGDPVFTNTTFTTTGASFRAGGSNIALRVAVSRVSAPALVATDSLNTVLISIEPGAAGAAPGEVRPLWARRSQANASRVSSLRFGTFGRGIPAQPGNPGANQEFVVATNGAMTIVPRGRVEVRGNIMILNDSNYFRPPVGYYYNAYGVKLDTTGRFNDTTYLGRRTAPYPDRAISLYEADKTNPAPSVVFDSPRVIFAMASRLSADTIPDATGSPAWKNYGFVRVNLQPKAGIEGRMGSATILEATLPPSIRGR
;
A
#
# COMPACT_ATOMS: atom_id res chain seq x y z
N MET A 1 19.55 -86.76 38.94
CA MET A 1 19.92 -87.34 37.64
C MET A 1 19.66 -86.31 36.53
N ARG A 2 20.71 -85.74 35.94
CA ARG A 2 20.74 -85.27 34.53
C ARG A 2 21.28 -86.47 33.70
N PRO A 3 21.21 -86.60 32.34
CA PRO A 3 21.27 -85.51 31.33
C PRO A 3 20.64 -85.79 29.91
N PHE A 4 20.94 -84.88 28.95
CA PHE A 4 20.93 -84.90 27.44
C PHE A 4 19.59 -84.85 26.66
N LEU A 5 19.25 -83.79 25.87
CA LEU A 5 19.80 -83.24 24.58
C LEU A 5 19.46 -84.16 23.36
N LEU A 6 18.96 -83.76 22.17
CA LEU A 6 19.08 -82.55 21.31
C LEU A 6 17.98 -82.53 20.19
N VAL A 7 17.54 -81.31 19.79
CA VAL A 7 17.38 -80.72 18.40
C VAL A 7 16.36 -81.36 17.42
N ALA A 8 15.45 -80.66 16.70
CA ALA A 8 15.48 -79.33 16.09
C ALA A 8 14.06 -78.72 15.87
N GLY A 9 13.99 -77.39 15.86
CA GLY A 9 13.20 -76.65 14.85
C GLY A 9 11.80 -76.18 15.20
N VAL A 10 11.66 -75.15 16.06
CA VAL A 10 10.59 -74.14 15.89
C VAL A 10 11.10 -72.77 16.36
N LEU A 11 11.44 -71.92 15.39
CA LEU A 11 11.54 -70.48 15.55
C LEU A 11 10.73 -69.87 14.41
N ALA A 12 9.88 -68.92 14.76
CA ALA A 12 9.15 -67.97 13.91
C ALA A 12 7.69 -68.28 13.54
N VAL A 13 6.89 -67.22 13.75
CA VAL A 13 5.56 -66.89 13.21
C VAL A 13 4.35 -67.44 13.97
N ALA A 14 3.80 -66.62 14.87
CA ALA A 14 2.48 -66.00 14.67
C ALA A 14 2.11 -65.13 15.87
N ALA A 15 2.37 -63.82 15.74
CA ALA A 15 1.63 -62.81 16.47
C ALA A 15 0.35 -62.52 15.67
N ALA A 16 -0.81 -62.83 16.23
CA ALA A 16 -2.09 -62.27 15.78
C ALA A 16 -2.92 -62.02 17.04
N THR A 17 -2.89 -60.74 17.41
CA THR A 17 -3.52 -60.08 18.54
C THR A 17 -5.04 -60.15 18.48
N ALA A 18 -5.64 -60.33 19.65
CA ALA A 18 -7.07 -60.34 19.89
C ALA A 18 -7.75 -59.03 19.43
N CYS A 19 -8.92 -59.20 18.81
CA CYS A 19 -9.88 -58.15 18.49
C CYS A 19 -10.36 -57.45 19.77
N GLY A 20 -9.91 -56.22 20.00
CA GLY A 20 -10.65 -55.21 20.75
C GLY A 20 -11.26 -54.24 19.72
N ASP A 21 -12.58 -54.23 19.61
CA ASP A 21 -13.34 -53.37 18.71
C ASP A 21 -13.35 -51.92 19.25
N GLU A 22 -12.26 -51.17 19.05
CA GLU A 22 -12.24 -49.71 19.21
C GLU A 22 -12.58 -49.08 17.86
N ARG A 23 -13.87 -48.85 17.63
CA ARG A 23 -14.33 -48.03 16.51
C ARG A 23 -13.82 -46.60 16.71
N SER A 24 -12.76 -46.23 15.99
CA SER A 24 -12.34 -44.83 15.86
C SER A 24 -13.50 -44.03 15.26
N ILE A 25 -14.02 -43.07 16.01
CA ILE A 25 -15.01 -42.11 15.50
C ILE A 25 -14.28 -41.22 14.50
N THR A 26 -14.52 -41.43 13.20
CA THR A 26 -13.92 -40.72 12.06
C THR A 26 -14.53 -39.34 11.80
N THR A 27 -14.87 -38.57 12.84
CA THR A 27 -15.45 -37.21 12.66
C THR A 27 -14.54 -36.06 13.07
N GLU A 28 -13.37 -36.31 13.65
CA GLU A 28 -12.38 -35.25 13.84
C GLU A 28 -11.33 -35.30 12.73
N PRO A 29 -11.14 -34.20 11.97
CA PRO A 29 -10.09 -34.17 10.96
C PRO A 29 -8.74 -34.37 11.64
N VAL A 30 -8.00 -35.40 11.23
CA VAL A 30 -6.62 -35.65 11.67
C VAL A 30 -5.74 -34.53 11.11
N GLY A 31 -5.48 -33.51 11.93
CA GLY A 31 -4.63 -32.37 11.60
C GLY A 31 -5.06 -31.10 12.32
N ALA A 32 -4.15 -30.13 12.45
CA ALA A 32 -4.50 -28.82 13.01
C ALA A 32 -5.61 -28.18 12.16
N LEU A 33 -6.62 -27.60 12.82
CA LEU A 33 -7.72 -26.91 12.15
C LEU A 33 -7.19 -25.87 11.15
N GLY A 34 -7.73 -25.93 9.94
CA GLY A 34 -7.39 -25.05 8.83
C GLY A 34 -8.57 -24.14 8.50
N PHE A 35 -8.37 -22.83 8.52
CA PHE A 35 -9.37 -21.89 8.01
C PHE A 35 -8.75 -20.99 6.96
N GLY A 36 -9.58 -20.53 6.02
CA GLY A 36 -9.12 -19.50 5.13
C GLY A 36 -10.23 -18.59 4.66
N THR A 37 -9.86 -17.34 4.48
CA THR A 37 -10.74 -16.22 4.17
C THR A 37 -10.21 -15.51 2.93
N ASN A 38 -11.10 -15.05 2.06
CA ASN A 38 -10.70 -14.34 0.86
C ASN A 38 -10.34 -12.90 1.20
N PHE A 39 -9.35 -12.36 0.51
CA PHE A 39 -9.10 -10.92 0.56
C PHE A 39 -10.27 -10.20 -0.09
N LEU A 40 -10.76 -9.17 0.60
CA LEU A 40 -11.77 -8.25 0.11
C LEU A 40 -11.12 -6.89 -0.15
N ARG A 41 -11.65 -6.18 -1.15
CA ARG A 41 -11.27 -4.80 -1.39
C ARG A 41 -11.81 -3.96 -0.23
N THR A 42 -10.92 -3.29 0.49
CA THR A 42 -11.31 -2.33 1.52
C THR A 42 -11.53 -0.95 0.93
N SER A 43 -12.25 -0.08 1.65
CA SER A 43 -12.20 1.36 1.42
C SER A 43 -10.75 1.81 1.54
N THR A 44 -10.23 2.39 0.47
CA THR A 44 -8.80 2.64 0.36
C THR A 44 -8.46 4.02 0.93
N ASN A 45 -7.40 4.08 1.74
CA ASN A 45 -6.81 5.35 2.19
C ASN A 45 -5.61 5.72 1.31
N LEU A 46 -5.75 5.54 -0.01
CA LEU A 46 -4.70 5.90 -0.95
C LEU A 46 -4.39 7.41 -0.85
N PRO A 47 -3.13 7.78 -1.14
CA PRO A 47 -2.78 9.15 -1.47
C PRO A 47 -3.78 9.73 -2.46
N ARG A 48 -4.41 10.82 -2.06
CA ARG A 48 -5.43 11.50 -2.85
C ARG A 48 -5.42 12.98 -2.56
N GLY A 49 -6.10 13.73 -3.41
CA GLY A 49 -6.27 15.13 -3.18
C GLY A 49 -6.93 15.87 -4.31
N THR A 50 -7.01 17.19 -4.16
CA THR A 50 -7.54 18.10 -5.15
C THR A 50 -6.66 19.34 -5.22
N VAL A 51 -6.64 19.96 -6.38
CA VAL A 51 -6.02 21.25 -6.62
C VAL A 51 -7.12 22.24 -6.96
N THR A 52 -7.22 23.31 -6.18
CA THR A 52 -8.12 24.43 -6.39
C THR A 52 -7.33 25.64 -6.88
N TYR A 53 -7.87 26.29 -7.90
CA TYR A 53 -7.31 27.48 -8.53
C TYR A 53 -8.25 28.67 -8.23
N PRO A 54 -7.94 29.52 -7.24
CA PRO A 54 -8.87 30.54 -6.72
C PRO A 54 -9.13 31.73 -7.66
N VAL A 55 -8.28 31.96 -8.69
CA VAL A 55 -8.40 33.08 -9.66
C VAL A 55 -8.23 32.57 -11.11
N ALA A 56 -8.86 33.23 -12.09
CA ALA A 56 -9.21 32.70 -13.42
C ALA A 56 -8.02 32.32 -14.33
N ILE A 57 -8.29 31.43 -15.29
CA ILE A 57 -7.36 31.04 -16.38
C ILE A 57 -7.15 32.28 -17.25
N VAL A 58 -6.01 32.96 -17.10
CA VAL A 58 -5.64 34.02 -18.06
C VAL A 58 -4.25 33.74 -18.60
N ALA A 59 -4.19 33.38 -19.88
CA ALA A 59 -3.00 33.60 -20.68
C ALA A 59 -2.93 35.12 -20.96
N SER A 60 -2.40 35.92 -20.02
CA SER A 60 -2.30 37.38 -20.20
C SER A 60 -1.01 37.94 -19.62
N ALA A 61 -0.54 39.01 -20.24
CA ALA A 61 0.71 39.72 -19.99
C ALA A 61 0.78 40.52 -18.67
N THR A 62 -0.20 40.38 -17.76
CA THR A 62 -0.18 41.01 -16.42
C THR A 62 -0.84 40.09 -15.38
N PRO A 63 -0.07 39.37 -14.52
CA PRO A 63 -0.65 38.49 -13.51
C PRO A 63 -1.03 39.27 -12.25
N ALA A 64 -2.28 39.15 -11.80
CA ALA A 64 -2.64 39.41 -10.41
C ALA A 64 -2.72 38.07 -9.66
N THR A 65 -1.95 37.95 -8.57
CA THR A 65 -2.07 36.98 -7.45
C THR A 65 -2.73 35.63 -7.76
N ASP A 66 -2.21 34.87 -8.72
CA ASP A 66 -2.59 33.47 -8.87
C ASP A 66 -2.07 32.70 -7.65
N SER A 67 -2.98 32.04 -6.94
CA SER A 67 -2.64 31.09 -5.89
C SER A 67 -3.13 29.71 -6.29
N VAL A 68 -2.53 28.68 -5.70
CA VAL A 68 -2.97 27.30 -5.86
C VAL A 68 -3.15 26.73 -4.46
N ILE A 69 -4.31 26.14 -4.21
CA ILE A 69 -4.62 25.47 -2.95
C ILE A 69 -4.70 23.98 -3.25
N ILE A 70 -3.87 23.21 -2.58
CA ILE A 70 -3.77 21.76 -2.75
C ILE A 70 -4.27 21.12 -1.47
N THR A 71 -5.25 20.24 -1.55
CA THR A 71 -5.71 19.43 -0.42
C THR A 71 -5.22 18.00 -0.62
N LEU A 72 -4.59 17.41 0.39
CA LEU A 72 -4.00 16.07 0.35
C LEU A 72 -4.46 15.24 1.53
N ALA A 73 -4.61 13.94 1.33
CA ALA A 73 -4.87 12.97 2.37
C ALA A 73 -4.29 11.61 2.00
N GLY A 74 -4.04 10.76 3.00
CA GLY A 74 -3.55 9.39 2.78
C GLY A 74 -2.10 9.29 2.33
N LEU A 75 -1.33 10.38 2.43
CA LEU A 75 0.13 10.33 2.29
C LEU A 75 0.74 9.67 3.53
N ASP A 76 1.82 8.92 3.35
CA ASP A 76 2.58 8.36 4.48
C ASP A 76 3.60 9.38 5.00
N THR A 77 4.03 9.23 6.26
CA THR A 77 5.14 10.03 6.79
C THR A 77 6.47 9.52 6.23
N LEU A 78 7.32 10.44 5.75
CA LEU A 78 8.63 10.13 5.19
C LEU A 78 9.74 10.18 6.25
N THR A 79 10.63 9.19 6.26
CA THR A 79 11.86 9.18 7.09
C THR A 79 13.00 9.91 6.38
N THR A 80 13.06 9.75 5.07
CA THR A 80 14.07 10.33 4.19
C THR A 80 13.40 11.13 3.09
N GLY A 81 14.07 12.17 2.60
CA GLY A 81 13.50 13.08 1.60
C GLY A 81 12.30 13.88 2.09
N SER A 82 11.59 14.54 1.16
CA SER A 82 10.42 15.36 1.45
C SER A 82 9.48 15.45 0.25
N TYR A 83 8.18 15.61 0.52
CA TYR A 83 7.20 15.98 -0.48
C TYR A 83 7.42 17.41 -0.94
N THR A 84 7.67 17.57 -2.24
CA THR A 84 7.84 18.87 -2.90
C THR A 84 6.70 19.10 -3.87
N VAL A 85 6.12 20.30 -3.83
CA VAL A 85 5.11 20.73 -4.80
C VAL A 85 5.82 21.37 -5.99
N TRP A 86 5.48 20.92 -7.19
CA TRP A 86 5.99 21.46 -8.44
C TRP A 86 4.86 22.01 -9.28
N PHE A 87 5.14 23.11 -9.96
CA PHE A 87 4.32 23.59 -11.05
C PHE A 87 5.00 23.30 -12.37
N ALA A 88 4.19 23.03 -13.38
CA ALA A 88 4.66 22.96 -14.74
C ALA A 88 3.73 23.75 -15.67
N ASN A 89 4.30 24.25 -16.76
CA ASN A 89 3.50 24.73 -17.87
C ASN A 89 2.69 23.59 -18.49
N ASP A 90 1.74 23.92 -19.37
CA ASP A 90 0.85 22.94 -20.00
C ASP A 90 1.58 21.82 -20.73
N SER A 91 2.69 22.15 -21.38
CA SER A 91 3.49 21.18 -22.12
C SER A 91 4.43 20.38 -21.22
N ALA A 92 4.48 20.65 -19.91
CA ALA A 92 5.44 20.07 -18.96
C ALA A 92 6.91 20.15 -19.44
N THR A 93 7.21 21.20 -20.21
CA THR A 93 8.55 21.50 -20.71
C THR A 93 9.34 22.34 -19.72
N LYS A 94 8.64 23.06 -18.84
CA LYS A 94 9.23 23.92 -17.81
C LYS A 94 8.62 23.57 -16.45
N PHE A 95 9.48 23.40 -15.45
CA PHE A 95 9.09 23.06 -14.08
C PHE A 95 9.64 24.10 -13.11
N ALA A 96 8.88 24.38 -12.05
CA ALA A 96 9.33 25.17 -10.92
C ALA A 96 8.90 24.51 -9.62
N PRO A 97 9.84 24.26 -8.68
CA PRO A 97 9.45 23.85 -7.35
C PRO A 97 8.84 25.07 -6.64
N ALA A 98 7.83 24.81 -5.82
CA ALA A 98 7.29 25.82 -4.93
C ALA A 98 8.31 26.10 -3.80
N THR A 99 8.79 27.33 -3.70
CA THR A 99 9.81 27.75 -2.72
C THR A 99 9.21 28.15 -1.38
N ALA A 100 7.92 28.47 -1.35
CA ALA A 100 7.18 28.83 -0.15
C ALA A 100 5.76 28.26 -0.18
N LEU A 101 5.51 27.33 0.73
CA LEU A 101 4.24 26.68 1.00
C LEU A 101 3.70 27.19 2.33
N ASN A 102 2.41 27.47 2.40
CA ASN A 102 1.69 27.59 3.66
C ASN A 102 0.89 26.30 3.88
N ILE A 103 1.32 25.50 4.85
CA ILE A 103 0.84 24.14 5.08
C ILE A 103 0.04 24.11 6.35
N VAL A 104 -1.22 23.72 6.23
CA VAL A 104 -2.12 23.46 7.33
C VAL A 104 -2.37 21.96 7.39
N ALA A 105 -1.78 21.29 8.38
CA ALA A 105 -2.01 19.89 8.66
C ALA A 105 -3.10 19.74 9.71
N THR A 106 -4.15 18.98 9.41
CA THR A 106 -5.20 18.64 10.36
C THR A 106 -5.11 17.16 10.67
N ARG A 107 -4.79 16.84 11.93
CA ARG A 107 -4.83 15.48 12.45
C ARG A 107 -6.18 15.24 13.13
N ARG A 108 -6.89 14.19 12.73
CA ARG A 108 -8.17 13.79 13.33
C ARG A 108 -8.01 12.56 14.19
N ASP A 109 -7.97 12.75 15.49
CA ASP A 109 -7.89 11.64 16.44
C ASP A 109 -9.30 11.20 16.85
N SER A 110 -9.44 9.93 17.24
CA SER A 110 -10.67 9.35 17.75
C SER A 110 -10.45 8.82 19.16
N SER A 111 -11.35 9.12 20.07
CA SER A 111 -11.44 8.52 21.40
C SER A 111 -12.84 7.98 21.62
N LEU A 112 -13.06 7.19 22.67
CA LEU A 112 -14.39 6.77 23.09
C LEU A 112 -14.79 7.57 24.32
N ASN A 113 -16.00 8.11 24.34
CA ASN A 113 -16.54 8.75 25.54
C ASN A 113 -16.93 7.69 26.59
N ALA A 114 -17.40 8.14 27.75
CA ALA A 114 -17.85 7.25 28.83
C ALA A 114 -19.05 6.36 28.44
N ALA A 115 -19.84 6.76 27.44
CA ALA A 115 -20.95 5.98 26.89
C ALA A 115 -20.51 4.96 25.81
N GLY A 116 -19.24 4.96 25.42
CA GLY A 116 -18.70 4.09 24.37
C GLY A 116 -18.86 4.63 22.95
N ASP A 117 -19.29 5.88 22.77
CA ASP A 117 -19.43 6.50 21.45
C ASP A 117 -18.09 7.07 20.94
N PRO A 118 -17.82 6.99 19.62
CA PRO A 118 -16.65 7.61 19.02
C PRO A 118 -16.75 9.14 19.04
N VAL A 119 -15.79 9.78 19.70
CA VAL A 119 -15.59 11.23 19.69
C VAL A 119 -14.36 11.54 18.85
N PHE A 120 -14.52 12.43 17.87
CA PHE A 120 -13.44 12.85 16.99
C PHE A 120 -12.93 14.25 17.35
N THR A 121 -11.62 14.36 17.55
CA THR A 121 -10.96 15.63 17.90
C THR A 121 -9.98 16.00 16.80
N ASN A 122 -10.13 17.20 16.25
CA ASN A 122 -9.21 17.74 15.25
C ASN A 122 -8.14 18.59 15.93
N THR A 123 -6.87 18.31 15.61
CA THR A 123 -5.73 19.15 15.97
C THR A 123 -5.12 19.72 14.70
N THR A 124 -4.94 21.03 14.64
CA THR A 124 -4.38 21.70 13.47
C THR A 124 -2.98 22.24 13.75
N PHE A 125 -2.08 22.01 12.81
CA PHE A 125 -0.70 22.50 12.82
C PHE A 125 -0.49 23.34 11.57
N THR A 126 0.09 24.53 11.73
CA THR A 126 0.44 25.40 10.60
C THR A 126 1.95 25.52 10.52
N THR A 127 2.50 25.35 9.33
CA THR A 127 3.93 25.52 9.06
C THR A 127 4.14 26.13 7.69
N THR A 128 5.30 26.75 7.49
CA THR A 128 5.73 27.30 6.21
C THR A 128 7.06 26.71 5.80
N GLY A 129 7.26 26.44 4.51
CA GLY A 129 8.53 25.91 3.99
C GLY A 129 8.47 25.58 2.51
N ALA A 130 9.55 25.07 1.93
CA ALA A 130 9.58 24.65 0.52
C ALA A 130 9.06 23.22 0.30
N SER A 131 8.96 22.42 1.36
CA SER A 131 8.56 21.02 1.31
C SER A 131 8.00 20.55 2.65
N PHE A 132 7.47 19.33 2.70
CA PHE A 132 6.96 18.72 3.94
C PHE A 132 7.19 17.21 3.98
N ARG A 133 7.19 16.62 5.17
CA ARG A 133 7.37 15.17 5.38
C ARG A 133 6.17 14.49 6.05
N ALA A 134 5.31 15.29 6.66
CA ALA A 134 4.20 14.79 7.48
C ALA A 134 3.11 14.17 6.60
N GLY A 135 2.65 12.98 7.01
CA GLY A 135 1.51 12.26 6.44
C GLY A 135 0.89 11.34 7.49
N GLY A 136 -0.16 10.61 7.15
CA GLY A 136 -0.80 9.62 8.00
C GLY A 136 -2.24 9.35 7.59
N SER A 137 -2.81 8.27 8.10
CA SER A 137 -4.20 7.87 7.83
C SER A 137 -5.22 8.85 8.40
N ASN A 138 -4.82 9.57 9.45
CA ASN A 138 -5.63 10.57 10.13
C ASN A 138 -5.16 12.01 9.84
N ILE A 139 -4.22 12.22 8.92
CA ILE A 139 -3.71 13.55 8.58
C ILE A 139 -4.23 13.97 7.20
N ALA A 140 -4.88 15.12 7.17
CA ALA A 140 -5.17 15.85 5.94
C ALA A 140 -4.30 17.10 5.89
N LEU A 141 -3.83 17.46 4.71
CA LEU A 141 -3.00 18.64 4.48
C LEU A 141 -3.74 19.59 3.55
N ARG A 142 -3.71 20.89 3.86
CA ARG A 142 -4.05 21.96 2.94
C ARG A 142 -2.80 22.80 2.72
N VAL A 143 -2.31 22.81 1.49
CA VAL A 143 -1.10 23.50 1.07
C VAL A 143 -1.51 24.66 0.17
N ALA A 144 -1.34 25.90 0.63
CA ALA A 144 -1.55 27.09 -0.16
C ALA A 144 -0.21 27.60 -0.70
N VAL A 145 -0.18 27.91 -2.00
CA VAL A 145 1.02 28.37 -2.71
C VAL A 145 0.66 29.58 -3.54
N SER A 146 1.51 30.59 -3.52
CA SER A 146 1.36 31.77 -4.37
C SER A 146 2.19 31.63 -5.65
N ARG A 147 1.80 32.28 -6.74
CA ARG A 147 2.57 32.27 -7.99
C ARG A 147 4.02 32.75 -7.80
N VAL A 148 4.23 33.75 -6.94
CA VAL A 148 5.59 34.26 -6.65
C VAL A 148 6.49 33.20 -6.00
N SER A 149 5.88 32.19 -5.38
CA SER A 149 6.59 31.02 -4.83
C SER A 149 7.05 30.03 -5.92
N ALA A 150 6.77 30.29 -7.20
CA ALA A 150 7.24 29.48 -8.34
C ALA A 150 8.10 30.35 -9.29
N PRO A 151 9.25 30.89 -8.83
CA PRO A 151 9.97 31.98 -9.51
C PRO A 151 10.52 31.60 -10.90
N ALA A 152 10.72 30.31 -11.17
CA ALA A 152 11.17 29.85 -12.48
C ALA A 152 10.06 29.86 -13.55
N LEU A 153 8.78 30.01 -13.16
CA LEU A 153 7.66 30.23 -14.08
C LEU A 153 7.35 31.72 -14.17
N VAL A 154 7.52 32.29 -15.37
CA VAL A 154 7.23 33.71 -15.60
C VAL A 154 5.72 33.94 -15.68
N ALA A 155 5.31 35.20 -15.68
CA ALA A 155 3.92 35.63 -15.83
C ALA A 155 3.16 34.91 -16.97
N THR A 156 3.83 34.72 -18.10
CA THR A 156 3.27 34.10 -19.31
C THR A 156 3.24 32.58 -19.26
N ASP A 157 3.94 31.94 -18.30
CA ASP A 157 3.87 30.51 -18.10
C ASP A 157 2.57 30.13 -17.37
N SER A 158 1.92 29.08 -17.84
CA SER A 158 0.72 28.55 -17.18
C SER A 158 1.05 27.77 -15.90
N LEU A 159 0.20 27.91 -14.88
CA LEU A 159 0.24 27.12 -13.63
C LEU A 159 -0.76 25.96 -13.67
N ASN A 160 -0.99 25.39 -14.84
CA ASN A 160 -2.10 24.46 -15.04
C ASN A 160 -1.78 23.05 -14.59
N THR A 161 -0.51 22.72 -14.44
CA THR A 161 -0.04 21.41 -14.02
C THR A 161 0.61 21.52 -12.65
N VAL A 162 0.15 20.70 -11.72
CA VAL A 162 0.72 20.55 -10.38
C VAL A 162 1.19 19.12 -10.22
N LEU A 163 2.40 18.95 -9.70
CA LEU A 163 2.96 17.64 -9.35
C LEU A 163 3.39 17.66 -7.89
N ILE A 164 3.32 16.49 -7.25
CA ILE A 164 3.89 16.25 -5.94
C ILE A 164 4.89 15.13 -6.12
N SER A 165 6.14 15.42 -5.79
CA SER A 165 7.24 14.46 -5.86
C SER A 165 7.82 14.20 -4.47
N ILE A 166 8.51 13.07 -4.32
CA ILE A 166 9.36 12.79 -3.17
C ILE A 166 10.79 13.10 -3.59
N GLU A 167 11.36 14.15 -3.04
CA GLU A 167 12.75 14.57 -3.29
C GLU A 167 13.67 14.08 -2.17
N PRO A 168 14.82 13.46 -2.47
CA PRO A 168 15.75 12.98 -1.45
C PRO A 168 16.44 14.13 -0.69
N GLY A 169 16.46 15.33 -1.28
CA GLY A 169 17.07 16.54 -0.71
C GLY A 169 16.36 17.81 -1.17
N ALA A 170 17.10 18.92 -1.29
CA ALA A 170 16.56 20.16 -1.83
C ALA A 170 16.08 19.99 -3.28
N ALA A 171 14.99 20.66 -3.64
CA ALA A 171 14.42 20.58 -4.97
C ALA A 171 15.41 21.13 -6.02
N GLY A 172 15.65 20.34 -7.08
CA GLY A 172 16.53 20.73 -8.18
C GLY A 172 15.84 21.57 -9.26
N ALA A 173 16.29 21.46 -10.51
CA ALA A 173 15.67 22.13 -11.66
C ALA A 173 14.44 21.40 -12.24
N ALA A 174 14.21 20.15 -11.82
CA ALA A 174 13.10 19.31 -12.28
C ALA A 174 12.66 18.35 -11.15
N PRO A 175 11.39 17.91 -11.16
CA PRO A 175 10.91 16.95 -10.18
C PRO A 175 11.63 15.61 -10.33
N GLY A 176 12.00 15.02 -9.18
CA GLY A 176 12.53 13.68 -9.06
C GLY A 176 11.61 12.63 -9.69
N GLU A 177 12.12 11.41 -9.82
CA GLU A 177 11.43 10.31 -10.52
C GLU A 177 10.13 9.88 -9.79
N VAL A 178 10.13 9.94 -8.45
CA VAL A 178 9.01 9.52 -7.60
C VAL A 178 7.98 10.65 -7.54
N ARG A 179 6.90 10.52 -8.31
CA ARG A 179 5.83 11.53 -8.46
C ARG A 179 4.47 10.94 -8.10
N PRO A 180 4.17 10.73 -6.81
CA PRO A 180 2.96 10.03 -6.38
C PRO A 180 1.67 10.66 -6.89
N LEU A 181 1.62 12.00 -6.99
CA LEU A 181 0.38 12.71 -7.31
C LEU A 181 0.64 13.79 -8.35
N TRP A 182 -0.30 13.96 -9.26
CA TRP A 182 -0.30 15.07 -10.21
C TRP A 182 -1.71 15.46 -10.61
N ALA A 183 -1.91 16.70 -11.00
CA ALA A 183 -3.16 17.20 -11.55
C ALA A 183 -2.84 18.15 -12.69
N ARG A 184 -3.73 18.17 -13.68
CA ARG A 184 -3.75 19.19 -14.72
C ARG A 184 -5.15 19.78 -14.79
N ARG A 185 -5.26 21.10 -14.85
CA ARG A 185 -6.52 21.76 -15.25
C ARG A 185 -6.50 21.94 -16.77
N SER A 186 -7.61 21.61 -17.41
CA SER A 186 -7.81 21.92 -18.82
C SER A 186 -7.90 23.44 -18.99
N GLN A 187 -7.28 24.01 -20.01
CA GLN A 187 -7.51 25.41 -20.37
C GLN A 187 -8.90 25.63 -21.00
N ALA A 188 -9.42 24.60 -21.68
CA ALA A 188 -10.69 24.68 -22.39
C ALA A 188 -11.90 24.62 -21.46
N ASN A 189 -11.76 23.97 -20.29
CA ASN A 189 -12.80 23.90 -19.28
C ASN A 189 -12.33 24.69 -18.06
N ALA A 190 -13.04 25.77 -17.72
CA ALA A 190 -12.77 26.66 -16.59
C ALA A 190 -12.95 26.01 -15.19
N SER A 191 -12.73 24.70 -15.07
CA SER A 191 -12.82 23.98 -13.82
C SER A 191 -11.81 24.53 -12.83
N ARG A 192 -12.33 25.14 -11.78
CA ARG A 192 -11.54 25.70 -10.67
C ARG A 192 -10.93 24.62 -9.79
N VAL A 193 -11.33 23.37 -9.97
CA VAL A 193 -10.85 22.23 -9.19
C VAL A 193 -10.44 21.10 -10.13
N SER A 194 -9.28 20.51 -9.88
CA SER A 194 -8.80 19.30 -10.55
C SER A 194 -8.42 18.26 -9.50
N SER A 195 -8.91 17.03 -9.64
CA SER A 195 -8.54 15.93 -8.74
C SER A 195 -7.10 15.50 -9.01
N LEU A 196 -6.32 15.32 -7.94
CA LEU A 196 -4.99 14.72 -8.04
C LEU A 196 -5.14 13.25 -8.39
N ARG A 197 -4.39 12.83 -9.40
CA ARG A 197 -4.31 11.47 -9.91
C ARG A 197 -3.09 10.80 -9.30
N PHE A 198 -3.27 9.55 -8.89
CA PHE A 198 -2.21 8.69 -8.39
C PHE A 198 -1.66 7.83 -9.53
N GLY A 199 -0.34 7.81 -9.74
CA GLY A 199 0.29 7.04 -10.82
C GLY A 199 1.54 7.70 -11.42
N THR A 200 2.12 7.09 -12.46
CA THR A 200 3.34 7.60 -13.11
C THR A 200 3.09 8.81 -13.99
N PHE A 201 3.76 9.92 -13.70
CA PHE A 201 3.88 11.07 -14.59
C PHE A 201 5.19 10.98 -15.40
N GLY A 202 5.10 10.62 -16.68
CA GLY A 202 6.25 10.40 -17.56
C GLY A 202 6.49 11.51 -18.59
N ARG A 203 7.76 11.83 -18.85
CA ARG A 203 8.20 12.61 -20.02
C ARG A 203 8.57 11.61 -21.12
N GLY A 204 7.78 11.56 -22.19
CA GLY A 204 8.17 10.96 -23.47
C GLY A 204 8.12 9.43 -23.56
N ILE A 205 7.10 8.89 -24.23
CA ILE A 205 7.33 7.84 -25.23
C ILE A 205 7.64 8.57 -26.54
N PRO A 206 8.60 8.12 -27.36
CA PRO A 206 8.80 8.67 -28.70
C PRO A 206 7.47 8.71 -29.45
N ALA A 207 7.18 9.82 -30.13
CA ALA A 207 5.96 9.94 -30.93
C ALA A 207 5.95 8.83 -32.00
N GLN A 208 4.99 7.90 -31.92
CA GLN A 208 4.66 7.06 -33.07
C GLN A 208 4.02 7.96 -34.14
N PRO A 209 4.44 7.88 -35.42
CA PRO A 209 3.82 8.61 -36.50
C PRO A 209 2.30 8.35 -36.53
N GLY A 210 1.50 9.42 -36.51
CA GLY A 210 0.03 9.34 -36.50
C GLY A 210 -0.66 9.63 -35.16
N ASN A 211 0.09 9.85 -34.08
CA ASN A 211 -0.46 10.24 -32.78
C ASN A 211 0.10 11.63 -32.40
N PRO A 212 -0.74 12.65 -32.15
CA PRO A 212 -0.24 13.99 -31.81
C PRO A 212 0.60 13.92 -30.54
N GLY A 213 1.86 14.34 -30.65
CA GLY A 213 2.84 14.26 -29.58
C GLY A 213 2.57 15.17 -28.39
N ALA A 214 3.40 14.96 -27.36
CA ALA A 214 3.47 15.61 -26.04
C ALA A 214 2.47 15.10 -25.00
N ASN A 215 3.02 14.40 -24.00
CA ASN A 215 2.39 14.04 -22.72
C ASN A 215 1.31 12.95 -22.81
N GLN A 216 1.73 11.70 -23.00
CA GLN A 216 0.84 10.59 -22.73
C GLN A 216 0.61 10.48 -21.22
N GLU A 217 -0.65 10.70 -20.83
CA GLU A 217 -1.18 10.26 -19.56
C GLU A 217 -1.06 8.74 -19.50
N PHE A 218 -0.06 8.21 -18.77
CA PHE A 218 -0.10 6.79 -18.39
C PHE A 218 -1.18 6.62 -17.33
N VAL A 219 -2.44 6.61 -17.79
CA VAL A 219 -3.57 6.13 -17.02
C VAL A 219 -3.41 4.62 -16.93
N VAL A 220 -2.82 4.12 -15.85
CA VAL A 220 -3.15 2.75 -15.44
C VAL A 220 -4.55 2.81 -14.83
N ALA A 221 -5.53 2.52 -15.70
CA ALA A 221 -6.94 2.23 -15.46
C ALA A 221 -7.79 3.32 -14.76
N THR A 222 -8.32 4.20 -15.60
CA THR A 222 -9.62 4.90 -15.54
C THR A 222 -9.99 5.64 -14.26
N ASN A 223 -9.78 6.96 -14.27
CA ASN A 223 -10.37 7.95 -13.37
C ASN A 223 -10.04 7.76 -11.87
N GLY A 224 -8.78 8.03 -11.51
CA GLY A 224 -8.42 8.45 -10.14
C GLY A 224 -8.49 7.37 -9.04
N ALA A 225 -8.88 6.14 -9.35
CA ALA A 225 -8.91 5.03 -8.39
C ALA A 225 -8.08 3.86 -8.91
N MET A 226 -7.07 3.42 -8.16
CA MET A 226 -6.46 2.11 -8.40
C MET A 226 -7.57 1.06 -8.43
N THR A 227 -7.79 0.44 -9.59
CA THR A 227 -8.77 -0.63 -9.74
C THR A 227 -8.14 -1.92 -9.23
N ILE A 228 -8.20 -2.13 -7.92
CA ILE A 228 -7.73 -3.38 -7.30
C ILE A 228 -8.80 -4.45 -7.53
N VAL A 229 -8.44 -5.53 -8.23
CA VAL A 229 -9.30 -6.72 -8.35
C VAL A 229 -8.96 -7.62 -7.16
N PRO A 230 -9.85 -7.79 -6.17
CA PRO A 230 -9.58 -8.63 -5.02
C PRO A 230 -9.50 -10.09 -5.46
N ARG A 231 -8.28 -10.57 -5.69
CA ARG A 231 -7.98 -11.98 -5.89
C ARG A 231 -7.00 -12.33 -4.79
N GLY A 232 -7.29 -13.34 -3.99
CA GLY A 232 -6.39 -13.79 -2.92
C GLY A 232 -7.11 -14.39 -1.73
N ARG A 233 -6.37 -15.15 -0.92
CA ARG A 233 -6.82 -15.83 0.29
C ARG A 233 -5.74 -15.76 1.38
N VAL A 234 -6.17 -15.64 2.63
CA VAL A 234 -5.35 -15.97 3.79
C VAL A 234 -5.79 -17.32 4.31
N GLU A 235 -4.84 -18.23 4.51
CA GLU A 235 -5.07 -19.53 5.14
C GLU A 235 -4.24 -19.64 6.40
N VAL A 236 -4.83 -20.11 7.49
CA VAL A 236 -4.11 -20.47 8.72
C VAL A 236 -4.34 -21.95 8.97
N ARG A 237 -3.24 -22.68 9.19
CA ARG A 237 -3.19 -24.12 9.43
C ARG A 237 -2.35 -24.35 10.68
N GLY A 238 -2.99 -24.32 11.85
CA GLY A 238 -2.28 -24.32 13.14
C GLY A 238 -1.25 -23.19 13.22
N ASN A 239 0.03 -23.55 13.37
CA ASN A 239 1.14 -22.59 13.52
C ASN A 239 1.58 -21.92 12.20
N ILE A 240 0.97 -22.25 11.06
CA ILE A 240 1.39 -21.70 9.76
C ILE A 240 0.29 -20.82 9.19
N MET A 241 0.66 -19.60 8.77
CA MET A 241 -0.18 -18.73 7.95
C MET A 241 0.37 -18.64 6.53
N ILE A 242 -0.50 -18.72 5.54
CA ILE A 242 -0.20 -18.59 4.11
C ILE A 242 -1.01 -17.42 3.55
N LEU A 243 -0.29 -16.45 3.00
CA LEU A 243 -0.85 -15.24 2.40
C LEU A 243 -0.69 -15.25 0.90
N ASN A 244 -1.79 -15.53 0.24
CA ASN A 244 -1.90 -15.68 -1.19
C ASN A 244 -2.68 -14.47 -1.72
N ASP A 245 -2.06 -13.50 -2.41
CA ASP A 245 -2.73 -12.29 -2.92
C ASP A 245 -2.59 -12.05 -4.43
N SER A 246 -3.56 -12.49 -5.22
CA SER A 246 -3.31 -13.00 -6.55
C SER A 246 -3.05 -11.99 -7.63
N ASN A 247 -3.41 -10.71 -7.53
CA ASN A 247 -3.20 -9.78 -8.64
C ASN A 247 -3.23 -8.32 -8.20
N TYR A 248 -2.11 -7.61 -8.37
CA TYR A 248 -2.09 -6.15 -8.28
C TYR A 248 -1.54 -5.54 -9.56
N PHE A 249 -2.02 -4.33 -9.86
CA PHE A 249 -1.25 -3.49 -10.78
C PHE A 249 0.13 -3.22 -10.20
N ARG A 250 1.09 -3.02 -11.11
CA ARG A 250 2.42 -2.52 -10.77
C ARG A 250 2.31 -1.32 -9.82
N PRO A 251 3.04 -1.31 -8.69
CA PRO A 251 3.03 -0.15 -7.81
C PRO A 251 3.63 1.07 -8.54
N PRO A 252 3.20 2.30 -8.22
CA PRO A 252 3.86 3.49 -8.76
C PRO A 252 5.32 3.57 -8.35
N VAL A 253 6.11 4.29 -9.15
CA VAL A 253 7.53 4.54 -8.87
C VAL A 253 7.71 5.10 -7.46
N GLY A 254 8.60 4.49 -6.69
CA GLY A 254 8.88 4.83 -5.29
C GLY A 254 7.97 4.16 -4.27
N TYR A 255 7.04 3.30 -4.70
CA TYR A 255 6.13 2.56 -3.82
C TYR A 255 6.27 1.04 -4.00
N TYR A 256 5.83 0.31 -2.98
CA TYR A 256 5.83 -1.15 -2.94
C TYR A 256 4.67 -1.67 -2.09
N TYR A 257 4.36 -2.97 -2.20
CA TYR A 257 3.32 -3.61 -1.39
C TYR A 257 3.92 -4.37 -0.20
N ASN A 258 3.27 -4.27 0.96
CA ASN A 258 3.62 -4.98 2.20
C ASN A 258 2.38 -5.60 2.85
N ALA A 259 2.58 -6.69 3.58
CA ALA A 259 1.53 -7.33 4.38
C ALA A 259 1.73 -7.07 5.88
N TYR A 260 0.62 -6.88 6.59
CA TYR A 260 0.58 -6.63 8.02
C TYR A 260 -0.53 -7.46 8.68
N GLY A 261 -0.23 -8.02 9.86
CA GLY A 261 -1.20 -8.65 10.73
C GLY A 261 -1.68 -7.64 11.76
N VAL A 262 -2.99 -7.48 11.91
CA VAL A 262 -3.58 -6.54 12.88
C VAL A 262 -4.06 -7.31 14.08
N LYS A 263 -3.50 -6.99 15.24
CA LYS A 263 -3.92 -7.52 16.54
C LYS A 263 -5.05 -6.68 17.12
N LEU A 264 -6.00 -7.36 17.73
CA LEU A 264 -7.10 -6.75 18.44
C LEU A 264 -7.01 -7.04 19.94
N ASP A 265 -7.40 -6.09 20.78
CA ASP A 265 -7.56 -6.31 22.22
C ASP A 265 -8.78 -7.19 22.50
N THR A 266 -8.96 -7.64 23.75
CA THR A 266 -10.07 -8.52 24.16
C THR A 266 -11.47 -7.96 23.83
N THR A 267 -11.61 -6.64 23.65
CA THR A 267 -12.87 -5.98 23.28
C THR A 267 -13.09 -5.86 21.76
N GLY A 268 -12.12 -6.29 20.95
CA GLY A 268 -12.19 -6.23 19.49
C GLY A 268 -11.64 -4.96 18.88
N ARG A 269 -11.01 -4.10 19.68
CA ARG A 269 -10.41 -2.84 19.21
C ARG A 269 -8.99 -3.07 18.73
N PHE A 270 -8.52 -2.19 17.85
CA PHE A 270 -7.14 -2.17 17.41
C PHE A 270 -6.19 -2.12 18.62
N ASN A 271 -5.21 -3.02 18.65
CA ASN A 271 -4.17 -3.05 19.68
C ASN A 271 -2.80 -2.74 19.05
N ASP A 272 -2.40 -3.57 18.08
CA ASP A 272 -1.08 -3.48 17.47
C ASP A 272 -1.05 -4.02 16.04
N THR A 273 0.05 -3.78 15.32
CA THR A 273 0.34 -4.37 14.02
C THR A 273 1.66 -5.13 14.03
N THR A 274 1.67 -6.29 13.39
CA THR A 274 2.90 -7.05 13.14
C THR A 274 3.24 -7.01 11.65
N TYR A 275 4.48 -6.68 11.33
CA TYR A 275 4.97 -6.75 9.95
C TYR A 275 5.11 -8.20 9.51
N LEU A 276 4.45 -8.57 8.40
CA LEU A 276 4.44 -9.93 7.87
C LEU A 276 5.43 -10.12 6.70
N GLY A 277 6.16 -9.06 6.34
CA GLY A 277 7.18 -9.10 5.30
C GLY A 277 6.78 -8.47 3.97
N ARG A 278 7.79 -8.32 3.12
CA ARG A 278 7.66 -7.83 1.74
C ARG A 278 6.95 -8.88 0.88
N ARG A 279 6.26 -8.43 -0.17
CA ARG A 279 5.71 -9.34 -1.16
C ARG A 279 6.82 -9.92 -2.04
N THR A 280 6.67 -11.18 -2.41
CA THR A 280 7.56 -11.92 -3.31
C THR A 280 6.78 -12.43 -4.52
N ALA A 281 7.50 -12.79 -5.58
CA ALA A 281 6.94 -13.45 -6.75
C ALA A 281 6.32 -14.81 -6.38
N PRO A 282 5.36 -15.31 -7.17
CA PRO A 282 4.74 -16.62 -6.96
C PRO A 282 5.74 -17.75 -7.13
N TYR A 283 5.35 -18.96 -6.70
CA TYR A 283 6.08 -20.18 -7.03
C TYR A 283 6.23 -20.32 -8.56
N PRO A 284 7.40 -20.72 -9.08
CA PRO A 284 8.59 -21.21 -8.35
C PRO A 284 9.52 -20.11 -7.82
N ASP A 285 9.38 -18.87 -8.29
CA ASP A 285 10.35 -17.79 -8.10
C ASP A 285 10.22 -17.04 -6.75
N ARG A 286 9.82 -17.72 -5.67
CA ARG A 286 9.52 -17.09 -4.35
C ARG A 286 10.70 -16.33 -3.72
N ALA A 287 11.92 -16.54 -4.20
CA ALA A 287 13.09 -15.78 -3.79
C ALA A 287 13.12 -14.35 -4.37
N ILE A 288 12.34 -14.06 -5.41
CA ILE A 288 12.32 -12.76 -6.06
C ILE A 288 11.42 -11.81 -5.26
N SER A 289 12.01 -10.76 -4.71
CA SER A 289 11.27 -9.68 -4.04
C SER A 289 10.53 -8.80 -5.05
N LEU A 290 9.32 -8.39 -4.71
CA LEU A 290 8.54 -7.41 -5.49
C LEU A 290 8.76 -5.96 -5.00
N TYR A 291 9.77 -5.72 -4.16
CA TYR A 291 10.08 -4.38 -3.65
C TYR A 291 10.46 -3.40 -4.77
N GLU A 292 11.21 -3.85 -5.77
CA GLU A 292 11.62 -3.05 -6.94
C GLU A 292 10.69 -3.20 -8.14
N ALA A 293 9.52 -3.79 -7.93
CA ALA A 293 8.55 -4.04 -9.00
C ALA A 293 8.01 -2.76 -9.65
N ASP A 294 8.21 -1.59 -9.03
CA ASP A 294 7.92 -0.26 -9.59
C ASP A 294 8.89 0.16 -10.69
N LYS A 295 10.15 -0.30 -10.66
CA LYS A 295 11.23 0.07 -11.59
C LYS A 295 11.56 -1.03 -12.58
N THR A 296 11.69 -2.26 -12.10
CA THR A 296 11.96 -3.43 -12.94
C THR A 296 10.69 -4.25 -13.11
N ASN A 297 10.59 -4.97 -14.23
CA ASN A 297 9.60 -6.04 -14.31
C ASN A 297 10.15 -7.21 -13.47
N PRO A 298 9.38 -7.75 -12.52
CA PRO A 298 9.72 -9.07 -11.99
C PRO A 298 9.71 -10.10 -13.12
N ALA A 299 10.26 -11.30 -12.89
CA ALA A 299 10.47 -12.32 -13.91
C ALA A 299 9.26 -12.48 -14.88
N PRO A 300 9.47 -12.80 -16.17
CA PRO A 300 8.40 -12.88 -17.18
C PRO A 300 7.24 -13.81 -16.82
N SER A 301 7.47 -14.78 -15.93
CA SER A 301 6.45 -15.66 -15.32
C SER A 301 5.39 -14.91 -14.50
N VAL A 302 5.58 -13.62 -14.22
CA VAL A 302 4.82 -12.84 -13.24
C VAL A 302 4.12 -11.62 -13.86
N VAL A 303 4.44 -11.25 -15.11
CA VAL A 303 3.96 -10.03 -15.78
C VAL A 303 3.21 -10.38 -17.05
N PHE A 304 1.95 -9.96 -17.17
CA PHE A 304 1.27 -9.88 -18.47
C PHE A 304 1.54 -8.52 -19.11
N ASP A 305 1.85 -8.49 -20.40
CA ASP A 305 2.13 -7.22 -21.10
C ASP A 305 0.88 -6.35 -21.32
N SER A 306 -0.33 -6.93 -21.25
CA SER A 306 -1.58 -6.17 -21.37
C SER A 306 -2.76 -6.85 -20.64
N PRO A 307 -3.28 -6.28 -19.53
CA PRO A 307 -2.74 -5.13 -18.78
C PRO A 307 -1.47 -5.51 -17.98
N ARG A 308 -0.57 -4.54 -17.75
CA ARG A 308 0.63 -4.70 -16.88
C ARG A 308 0.24 -4.99 -15.43
N VAL A 309 -0.06 -6.25 -15.16
CA VAL A 309 -0.43 -6.78 -13.83
C VAL A 309 0.73 -7.63 -13.33
N ILE A 310 0.98 -7.54 -12.04
CA ILE A 310 1.96 -8.37 -11.33
C ILE A 310 1.16 -9.37 -10.51
N PHE A 311 1.45 -10.66 -10.72
CA PHE A 311 1.10 -11.66 -9.71
C PHE A 311 2.04 -11.46 -8.52
N ALA A 312 1.58 -10.80 -7.46
CA ALA A 312 2.16 -11.10 -6.15
C ALA A 312 1.61 -12.46 -5.71
N MET A 313 2.35 -13.32 -4.98
CA MET A 313 1.70 -14.37 -4.18
C MET A 313 2.63 -15.29 -3.35
N ALA A 314 2.09 -15.69 -2.19
CA ALA A 314 2.56 -16.68 -1.21
C ALA A 314 3.68 -16.23 -0.26
N SER A 315 3.32 -15.45 0.76
CA SER A 315 4.13 -15.42 1.99
C SER A 315 3.69 -16.58 2.88
N ARG A 316 4.61 -17.47 3.22
CA ARG A 316 4.40 -18.51 4.24
C ARG A 316 5.12 -18.08 5.51
N LEU A 317 4.37 -17.97 6.60
CA LEU A 317 4.85 -17.45 7.88
C LEU A 317 4.58 -18.49 8.96
N SER A 318 5.59 -18.80 9.77
CA SER A 318 5.41 -19.63 10.96
C SER A 318 5.12 -18.73 12.17
N ALA A 319 4.31 -19.22 13.10
CA ALA A 319 4.09 -18.57 14.38
C ALA A 319 5.41 -18.39 15.15
N ASP A 320 6.34 -19.35 15.02
CA ASP A 320 7.67 -19.27 15.67
C ASP A 320 8.56 -18.18 15.06
N THR A 321 8.32 -17.80 13.80
CA THR A 321 9.09 -16.76 13.10
C THR A 321 8.53 -15.36 13.34
N ILE A 322 7.37 -15.26 13.98
CA ILE A 322 6.72 -13.99 14.28
C ILE A 322 6.67 -13.87 15.81
N PRO A 323 7.48 -12.97 16.41
CA PRO A 323 7.63 -12.86 17.88
C PRO A 323 6.31 -12.81 18.65
N ASP A 324 5.31 -12.28 17.97
CA ASP A 324 4.00 -11.91 18.44
C ASP A 324 2.88 -12.94 18.20
N ALA A 325 3.18 -14.03 17.49
CA ALA A 325 2.21 -15.06 17.08
C ALA A 325 2.31 -16.37 17.90
N THR A 326 3.18 -16.42 18.91
CA THR A 326 3.54 -17.60 19.72
C THR A 326 2.57 -17.92 20.87
N GLY A 327 1.45 -17.20 20.99
CA GLY A 327 0.43 -17.47 21.99
C GLY A 327 -0.28 -18.82 21.80
N SER A 328 -1.03 -19.28 22.80
CA SER A 328 -1.91 -20.45 22.68
C SER A 328 -3.39 -20.00 22.70
N PRO A 329 -4.19 -20.30 21.65
CA PRO A 329 -3.78 -20.87 20.36
C PRO A 329 -2.86 -19.94 19.56
N ALA A 330 -2.08 -20.49 18.62
CA ALA A 330 -1.25 -19.69 17.73
C ALA A 330 -2.11 -18.65 16.99
N TRP A 331 -1.57 -17.45 16.77
CA TRP A 331 -2.30 -16.32 16.15
C TRP A 331 -3.47 -15.75 16.96
N LYS A 332 -3.58 -16.10 18.25
CA LYS A 332 -4.55 -15.46 19.16
C LYS A 332 -4.51 -13.94 19.01
N ASN A 333 -5.68 -13.33 19.00
CA ASN A 333 -5.90 -11.89 18.82
C ASN A 333 -5.60 -11.29 17.43
N TYR A 334 -5.07 -12.03 16.46
CA TYR A 334 -4.96 -11.51 15.09
C TYR A 334 -6.34 -11.44 14.44
N GLY A 335 -6.88 -10.23 14.28
CA GLY A 335 -8.21 -10.01 13.69
C GLY A 335 -8.20 -9.93 12.17
N PHE A 336 -7.18 -9.25 11.63
CA PHE A 336 -7.13 -8.95 10.20
C PHE A 336 -5.73 -9.20 9.65
N VAL A 337 -5.67 -9.50 8.36
CA VAL A 337 -4.47 -9.31 7.56
C VAL A 337 -4.75 -8.23 6.53
N ARG A 338 -3.85 -7.27 6.41
CA ARG A 338 -3.95 -6.16 5.47
C ARG A 338 -2.77 -6.18 4.52
N VAL A 339 -3.06 -5.86 3.26
CA VAL A 339 -2.01 -5.48 2.30
C VAL A 339 -2.10 -3.98 2.09
N ASN A 340 -0.95 -3.32 2.21
CA ASN A 340 -0.83 -1.88 2.07
C ASN A 340 0.18 -1.52 0.98
N LEU A 341 -0.09 -0.42 0.29
CA LEU A 341 0.90 0.29 -0.52
C LEU A 341 1.75 1.17 0.40
N GLN A 342 3.07 1.17 0.26
CA GLN A 342 4.01 1.88 1.13
C GLN A 342 5.06 2.64 0.29
N PRO A 343 5.47 3.87 0.66
CA PRO A 343 6.59 4.53 0.02
C PRO A 343 7.91 3.93 0.49
N LYS A 344 8.87 3.77 -0.42
CA LYS A 344 10.24 3.33 -0.13
C LYS A 344 11.00 4.29 0.80
N ALA A 345 10.62 5.57 0.78
CA ALA A 345 11.18 6.61 1.66
C ALA A 345 10.47 6.72 3.03
N GLY A 346 9.49 5.85 3.30
CA GLY A 346 8.75 5.77 4.56
C GLY A 346 9.49 5.00 5.66
N ILE A 347 8.75 4.62 6.70
CA ILE A 347 9.24 3.71 7.75
C ILE A 347 8.89 2.28 7.33
N GLU A 348 9.89 1.45 7.05
CA GLU A 348 9.66 0.02 6.80
C GLU A 348 9.13 -0.68 8.07
N GLY A 349 8.21 -1.62 7.89
CA GLY A 349 7.63 -2.41 8.99
C GLY A 349 6.55 -1.69 9.79
N ARG A 350 6.37 -0.38 9.61
CA ARG A 350 5.21 0.34 10.15
C ARG A 350 4.08 0.33 9.12
N MET A 351 2.89 -0.08 9.54
CA MET A 351 1.73 -0.07 8.65
C MET A 351 1.35 1.37 8.28
N GLY A 352 1.64 1.78 7.04
CA GLY A 352 1.20 3.06 6.49
C GLY A 352 -0.31 3.12 6.22
N SER A 353 -0.81 4.26 5.75
CA SER A 353 -2.26 4.51 5.66
C SER A 353 -2.97 3.84 4.50
N ALA A 354 -2.24 3.49 3.45
CA ALA A 354 -2.80 3.08 2.17
C ALA A 354 -3.10 1.56 2.10
N THR A 355 -4.10 1.10 2.86
CA THR A 355 -4.60 -0.28 2.74
C THR A 355 -5.37 -0.48 1.43
N ILE A 356 -5.06 -1.58 0.75
CA ILE A 356 -5.64 -1.94 -0.55
C ILE A 356 -6.52 -3.19 -0.48
N LEU A 357 -6.16 -4.16 0.36
CA LEU A 357 -6.89 -5.40 0.60
C LEU A 357 -6.89 -5.73 2.08
N GLU A 358 -7.97 -6.36 2.53
CA GLU A 358 -8.11 -6.86 3.90
C GLU A 358 -8.74 -8.25 3.90
N ALA A 359 -8.30 -9.11 4.81
CA ALA A 359 -8.92 -10.39 5.09
C ALA A 359 -9.16 -10.53 6.60
N THR A 360 -10.40 -10.78 6.98
CA THR A 360 -10.79 -11.00 8.37
C THR A 360 -10.55 -12.45 8.75
N LEU A 361 -9.67 -12.70 9.72
CA LEU A 361 -9.42 -14.05 10.22
C LEU A 361 -10.64 -14.52 11.03
N PRO A 362 -11.14 -15.76 10.91
CA PRO A 362 -12.30 -16.20 11.68
C PRO A 362 -12.05 -16.24 13.19
N PRO A 363 -13.12 -16.14 14.03
CA PRO A 363 -13.01 -16.17 15.49
C PRO A 363 -12.29 -17.41 16.05
N SER A 364 -12.46 -18.55 15.37
CA SER A 364 -11.79 -19.82 15.66
C SER A 364 -10.26 -19.75 15.65
N ILE A 365 -9.66 -18.82 14.90
CA ILE A 365 -8.22 -18.54 14.91
C ILE A 365 -7.87 -17.47 15.95
N ARG A 366 -8.75 -16.47 16.10
CA ARG A 366 -8.55 -15.37 17.07
C ARG A 366 -8.59 -15.84 18.53
N GLY A 367 -9.16 -17.02 18.79
CA GLY A 367 -9.43 -17.53 20.14
C GLY A 367 -10.56 -16.77 20.82
N ARG A 368 -11.63 -16.44 20.07
CA ARG A 368 -12.81 -15.70 20.54
C ARG A 368 -14.10 -16.40 20.18
#